data_AF-A0A2V9GE36-F1
#
_entry.id   AF-A0A2V9GE36-F1
#
_cell.length_a   1.000
_cell.length_b   1.000
_cell.length_c   1.000
_cell.angle_alpha   90.00
_cell.angle_beta   90.00
_cell.angle_gamma   90.00
#
_symmetry.space_group_name_H-M   'P 1'
#
loop_
_entity.id
_entity.type
_entity.pdbx_description
1 polymer ?
#
loop_
_entity_poly.entity_id
_entity_poly.type
_entity_poly.pdbx_seq_one_letter_code
_entity_poly.pdbx_strand_id
1 'polypeptide(L)' 'MISKQDAPRPYAIPWLLLAAASHTGEGIFSRVTSIRRIRTEGGVPPSANTCDASAKGKESRSAYSADYYFYQPKH' A
#
# COMPACT_ATOMS: atom_id res chain seq x y z
N MET A 1 9.44 -4.96 -2.94
CA MET A 1 9.39 -3.53 -2.56
C MET A 1 10.69 -2.89 -3.05
N ILE A 2 10.63 -1.75 -3.74
CA ILE A 2 11.83 -1.05 -4.23
C ILE A 2 12.30 -0.02 -3.20
N SER A 3 11.39 0.81 -2.69
CA SER A 3 11.71 1.75 -1.61
C SER A 3 10.52 2.02 -0.70
N LYS A 4 10.84 2.53 0.48
CA LYS A 4 9.90 2.89 1.55
C LYS A 4 10.26 4.30 2.04
N GLN A 5 9.24 5.09 2.31
CA GLN A 5 9.38 6.34 3.06
C GLN A 5 8.20 6.47 4.02
N ASP A 6 8.45 6.92 5.24
CA ASP A 6 7.37 7.21 6.16
C ASP A 6 6.50 8.34 5.62
N ALA A 7 5.19 8.21 5.78
CA ALA A 7 4.27 9.24 5.34
C ALA A 7 4.45 10.49 6.24
N PRO A 8 4.32 11.72 5.69
CA PRO A 8 4.31 12.92 6.51
C PRO A 8 3.16 12.97 7.54
N ARG A 9 2.11 12.17 7.32
CA ARG A 9 0.97 12.01 8.22
C ARG A 9 1.27 10.91 9.25
N PRO A 10 1.24 11.20 10.57
CA PRO A 10 1.65 10.25 11.61
C PRO A 10 0.73 9.03 11.76
N TYR A 11 -0.50 9.09 11.24
CA TYR A 11 -1.48 8.01 11.28
C TYR A 11 -1.68 7.34 9.91
N ALA A 12 -0.76 7.56 8.97
CA ALA A 12 -0.83 6.98 7.64
C ALA A 12 0.24 5.91 7.44
N ILE A 13 -0.11 4.88 6.69
CA ILE A 13 0.87 3.87 6.26
C ILE A 13 1.97 4.49 5.38
N PRO A 14 3.19 3.93 5.37
CA PRO A 14 4.31 4.44 4.59
C PRO A 14 4.01 4.53 3.08
N TRP A 15 4.63 5.52 2.45
CA TRP A 15 4.72 5.63 0.99
C TRP A 15 5.67 4.58 0.44
N LEU A 16 5.32 4.01 -0.71
CA LEU A 16 6.07 2.91 -1.29
C LEU A 16 6.35 3.16 -2.77
N LEU A 17 7.53 2.73 -3.20
CA LEU A 17 7.78 2.35 -4.58
C LEU A 17 7.82 0.82 -4.66
N LEU A 18 6.98 0.26 -5.51
CA LEU A 18 6.81 -1.18 -5.68
C LEU A 18 7.21 -1.59 -7.10
N ALA A 19 7.82 -2.76 -7.23
CA ALA A 19 7.97 -3.43 -8.52
C ALA A 19 6.66 -4.17 -8.84
N ALA A 20 6.22 -4.15 -10.09
CA ALA A 20 5.12 -4.99 -10.54
C ALA A 20 5.53 -6.47 -10.40
N ALA A 21 4.68 -7.29 -9.77
CA ALA A 21 4.99 -8.70 -9.51
C ALA A 21 4.69 -9.60 -10.73
N SER A 22 3.56 -9.34 -11.40
CA SER A 22 3.13 -10.03 -12.60
C SER A 22 2.07 -9.18 -13.32
N HIS A 23 1.75 -9.60 -14.55
CA HIS A 23 0.72 -8.98 -15.38
C HIS A 23 -0.24 -10.05 -15.88
N THR A 24 -1.49 -9.66 -16.12
CA THR A 24 -2.49 -10.56 -16.73
C THR A 24 -3.41 -9.73 -17.61
N GLY A 25 -3.71 -10.23 -18.80
CA GLY A 25 -4.51 -9.54 -19.81
C GLY A 25 -3.75 -8.47 -20.58
N GLU A 26 -4.46 -7.84 -21.51
CA GLU A 26 -3.95 -6.77 -22.38
C GLU A 26 -4.50 -5.40 -21.94
N GLY A 27 -3.75 -4.33 -22.22
CA GLY A 27 -4.21 -2.96 -21.98
C GLY A 27 -3.16 -2.04 -21.38
N ILE A 28 -3.58 -0.87 -20.89
CA ILE A 28 -2.68 0.21 -20.44
C ILE A 28 -1.75 -0.19 -19.29
N PHE A 29 -2.11 -1.21 -18.51
CA PHE A 29 -1.29 -1.69 -17.39
C PHE A 29 -0.36 -2.85 -17.74
N SER A 30 -0.41 -3.40 -18.96
CA SER A 30 0.39 -4.57 -19.35
C SER A 30 1.90 -4.30 -19.37
N ARG A 31 2.30 -3.02 -19.42
CA ARG A 31 3.71 -2.59 -19.45
C ARG A 31 4.19 -1.91 -18.18
N VAL A 32 3.37 -1.86 -17.13
CA VAL A 32 3.75 -1.19 -15.88
C VAL A 32 4.86 -1.98 -15.20
N THR A 33 5.99 -1.35 -14.92
CA THR A 33 7.11 -1.99 -14.22
C THR A 33 7.18 -1.60 -12.75
N SER A 34 6.64 -0.43 -12.40
CA SER A 34 6.63 0.03 -11.02
C SER A 34 5.40 0.86 -10.67
N ILE A 35 5.04 0.83 -9.38
CA ILE A 35 3.87 1.51 -8.82
C ILE A 35 4.34 2.35 -7.64
N ARG A 36 4.02 3.65 -7.66
CA ARG A 36 4.24 4.54 -6.53
C ARG A 36 2.94 4.80 -5.79
N ARG A 37 2.91 4.42 -4.53
CA ARG A 37 1.82 4.70 -3.58
C ARG A 37 2.24 5.87 -2.70
N ILE A 38 1.55 6.99 -2.83
CA ILE A 38 1.83 8.23 -2.08
C ILE A 38 0.54 8.85 -1.54
N ARG A 39 0.66 9.95 -0.79
CA ARG A 39 -0.46 10.66 -0.18
C ARG A 39 -1.41 9.73 0.56
N THR A 40 -0.81 8.79 1.31
CA THR A 40 -1.53 7.85 2.16
C THR A 40 -2.21 8.58 3.30
N GLU A 41 -3.41 8.14 3.66
CA GLU A 41 -4.16 8.52 4.85
C GLU A 41 -4.66 7.25 5.52
N GLY A 42 -4.49 7.11 6.83
CA GLY A 42 -4.95 5.92 7.57
C GLY A 42 -4.17 4.64 7.28
N GLY A 43 -4.79 3.50 7.57
CA GLY A 43 -4.25 2.16 7.35
C GLY A 43 -3.30 1.65 8.44
N VAL A 44 -2.99 2.45 9.45
CA VAL A 44 -2.24 1.98 10.62
C VAL A 44 -3.04 0.91 11.35
N PRO A 45 -2.38 -0.13 11.88
CA PRO A 45 -3.09 -1.15 12.65
C PRO A 45 -3.77 -0.52 13.87
N PRO A 46 -4.88 -1.12 14.36
CA PRO A 46 -5.47 -0.73 15.64
C PRO A 46 -4.43 -0.81 16.76
N SER A 47 -4.70 -0.09 17.85
CA SER A 47 -3.84 -0.11 19.03
C SER A 47 -3.58 -1.53 19.51
N ALA A 48 -2.35 -1.82 19.94
CA ALA A 48 -1.94 -3.15 20.38
C ALA A 48 -2.81 -3.71 21.53
N ASN A 49 -3.42 -2.83 22.35
CA ASN A 49 -4.34 -3.22 23.42
C ASN A 49 -5.64 -3.87 22.93
N THR A 50 -5.97 -3.79 21.63
CA THR A 50 -7.12 -4.48 21.04
C THR A 50 -6.77 -5.87 20.51
N CYS A 51 -5.50 -6.28 20.58
CA CYS A 51 -5.00 -7.57 20.10
C CYS A 51 -4.68 -8.49 21.29
N ASP A 52 -5.71 -8.94 22.00
CA ASP A 52 -5.60 -9.84 23.15
C ASP A 52 -6.25 -11.22 22.90
N ALA A 53 -6.24 -12.10 23.91
CA ALA A 53 -6.81 -13.44 23.80
C ALA A 53 -8.31 -13.45 23.48
N SER A 54 -9.06 -12.41 23.85
CA SER A 54 -10.49 -12.25 23.54
C SER A 54 -10.75 -11.83 22.08
N ALA A 55 -9.72 -11.31 21.41
CA ALA A 55 -9.71 -10.99 19.99
C ALA A 55 -9.19 -12.15 19.11
N LYS A 56 -8.85 -13.32 19.69
CA LYS A 56 -8.34 -14.47 18.94
C LYS A 56 -9.31 -14.87 17.81
N GLY A 57 -8.78 -14.96 16.60
CA GLY A 57 -9.55 -15.30 15.39
C GLY A 57 -10.41 -14.16 14.83
N LYS A 58 -10.37 -12.97 15.43
CA LYS A 58 -11.04 -11.78 14.87
C LYS A 58 -10.10 -11.02 13.95
N GLU A 59 -10.64 -10.55 12.83
CA GLU A 59 -9.96 -9.66 11.91
C GLU A 59 -10.38 -8.21 12.17
N SER A 60 -9.42 -7.30 12.17
CA SER A 60 -9.69 -5.86 12.18
C SER A 60 -9.21 -5.23 10.88
N ARG A 61 -10.03 -4.35 10.32
CA ARG A 61 -9.72 -3.61 9.09
C ARG A 61 -9.43 -2.15 9.44
N SER A 62 -8.30 -1.65 8.97
CA SER A 62 -7.97 -0.23 9.04
C SER A 62 -8.25 0.41 7.69
N ALA A 63 -9.20 1.35 7.67
CA ALA A 63 -9.49 2.12 6.46
C ALA A 63 -8.26 2.93 6.04
N TYR A 64 -8.00 2.99 4.73
CA TYR A 64 -6.95 3.83 4.17
C TYR A 64 -7.31 4.31 2.76
N SER A 65 -6.74 5.45 2.39
CA SER A 65 -6.72 5.94 1.01
C SER A 65 -5.30 6.26 0.59
N ALA A 66 -5.04 6.24 -0.73
CA ALA A 66 -3.75 6.59 -1.29
C ALA A 66 -3.90 6.93 -2.78
N ASP A 67 -2.95 7.70 -3.29
CA ASP A 67 -2.81 7.92 -4.72
C ASP A 67 -1.76 6.99 -5.32
N TYR A 68 -2.12 6.42 -6.47
CA TYR A 68 -1.31 5.44 -7.18
C TYR A 68 -0.88 5.97 -8.54
N TYR A 69 0.43 5.98 -8.75
CA TYR A 69 1.05 6.29 -10.04
C TYR A 69 1.67 5.01 -10.61
N PHE A 70 1.29 4.69 -11.84
CA PHE A 70 1.75 3.51 -12.56
C PHE A 70 2.78 3.94 -13.61
N TYR A 71 3.99 3.38 -13.56
CA TYR A 71 5.07 3.73 -14.48
C TYR A 71 5.37 2.58 -15.43
N GLN A 72 5.56 2.91 -16.70
CA GLN A 72 6.07 2.01 -17.73
C GLN A 72 7.40 2.56 -18.28
N PRO A 73 8.26 1.72 -18.87
CA PRO A 73 9.48 2.18 -19.55
C PRO A 73 9.16 3.22 -20.62
N LYS A 74 10.10 4.15 -20.85
CA LYS A 74 10.04 5.01 -22.02
C LYS A 74 10.27 4.16 -23.27
N HIS A 75 9.52 4.46 -24.32
CA HIS A 75 9.66 3.86 -25.64
C HIS A 75 11.01 4.17 -26.28
#